data_AF-A0A399WTD2-F1
#
_entry.id   AF-A0A399WTD2-F1
#
_cell.length_a   1.000
_cell.length_b   1.000
_cell.length_c   1.000
_cell.angle_alpha   90.00
_cell.angle_beta   90.00
_cell.angle_gamma   90.00
#
_symmetry.space_group_name_H-M   'P 1'
#
loop_
_entity.id
_entity.type
_entity.pdbx_description
1 polymer ?
#
loop_
_entity_poly.entity_id
_entity_poly.type
_entity_poly.pdbx_seq_one_letter_code
_entity_poly.pdbx_strand_id
1 'polypeptide(L)'
;MLVPIAFLFSVTSATAKSDFLEKILLTYKISDSGSLAERSCGICHVSDSDYGMNSYGKQLAVAMAEADETSLTAAIMKKIEAMDADGDGFTNAEELRADKAPGDSKDKPAGTPKPPPAAGDAKPPASGSGSGAKPPATGTTKPPTGKTEPATTEGGGEGQPQPGAEEAAPPTSEPTEQAEEEPVEEPEPPKRLIPKNGFHPAVVHFPIALFIAGLLLDLWGLLTKKHELLWAGWYNLVLAALSAVIGVVTGYLAMIYMKIPFKGVITEHFLFAVTGAFVMWMMVSMRVHRHEDMHVFQRLVYWLLAVIGLILISWAGHLGGVFVYGE
;
A
#
# COMPACT_ATOMS: atom_id res chain seq x y z
N MET A 1 26.53 -2.86 45.46
CA MET A 1 26.59 -4.14 44.72
C MET A 1 26.12 -3.89 43.30
N LEU A 2 26.91 -4.26 42.30
CA LEU A 2 26.52 -4.20 40.89
C LEU A 2 26.06 -5.60 40.48
N VAL A 3 24.82 -5.73 40.02
CA VAL A 3 24.36 -6.93 39.31
C VAL A 3 24.58 -6.66 37.82
N PRO A 4 25.47 -7.40 37.14
CA PRO A 4 25.67 -7.22 35.70
C PRO A 4 24.52 -7.88 34.94
N ILE A 5 23.46 -7.11 34.65
CA ILE A 5 22.43 -7.54 33.71
C ILE A 5 23.01 -7.37 32.30
N ALA A 6 23.54 -8.45 31.75
CA ALA A 6 24.06 -8.50 30.40
C ALA A 6 22.90 -8.45 29.39
N PHE A 7 22.52 -7.25 28.95
CA PHE A 7 21.62 -7.09 27.81
C PHE A 7 22.38 -7.39 26.52
N LEU A 8 22.08 -8.56 25.92
CA LEU A 8 22.41 -8.87 24.53
C LEU A 8 21.58 -7.96 23.62
N PHE A 9 22.18 -6.86 23.17
CA PHE A 9 21.66 -6.08 22.06
C PHE A 9 21.88 -6.85 20.75
N SER A 10 20.93 -7.71 20.38
CA SER A 10 20.80 -8.16 19.01
C SER A 10 20.40 -6.98 18.15
N VAL A 11 21.37 -6.37 17.46
CA VAL A 11 21.10 -5.38 16.41
C VAL A 11 20.60 -6.15 15.18
N THR A 12 19.32 -6.49 15.17
CA THR A 12 18.64 -6.92 13.95
C THR A 12 18.54 -5.72 13.02
N SER A 13 19.43 -5.67 12.03
CA SER A 13 19.34 -4.77 10.88
C SER A 13 18.10 -5.14 10.06
N ALA A 14 16.94 -4.64 10.47
CA ALA A 14 15.70 -4.77 9.72
C ALA A 14 15.77 -3.88 8.47
N THR A 15 16.17 -4.45 7.35
CA THR A 15 16.02 -3.80 6.04
C THR A 15 14.55 -3.82 5.67
N ALA A 16 13.86 -2.68 5.81
CA ALA A 16 12.48 -2.53 5.39
C ALA A 16 12.37 -2.50 3.84
N LYS A 17 12.50 -3.67 3.22
CA LYS A 17 12.10 -3.89 1.82
C LYS A 17 10.58 -4.07 1.80
N SER A 18 9.94 -3.68 0.70
CA SER A 18 8.52 -3.96 0.50
C SER A 18 8.30 -5.43 0.12
N ASP A 19 7.22 -6.04 0.63
CA ASP A 19 6.85 -7.43 0.31
C ASP A 19 6.78 -7.69 -1.21
N PHE A 20 6.21 -6.75 -1.98
CA PHE A 20 6.16 -6.88 -3.44
C PHE A 20 7.55 -6.98 -4.08
N LEU A 21 8.53 -6.22 -3.58
CA LEU A 21 9.88 -6.20 -4.13
C LEU A 21 10.60 -7.51 -3.82
N GLU A 22 10.50 -7.99 -2.58
CA GLU A 22 11.04 -9.30 -2.20
C GLU A 22 10.45 -10.42 -3.06
N LYS A 23 9.13 -10.42 -3.29
CA LYS A 23 8.46 -11.40 -4.15
C LYS A 23 8.94 -11.34 -5.61
N ILE A 24 9.18 -10.16 -6.18
CA ILE A 24 9.76 -10.01 -7.54
C ILE A 24 11.17 -10.58 -7.56
N LEU A 25 12.05 -10.13 -6.66
CA LEU A 25 13.45 -10.55 -6.60
C LEU A 25 13.58 -12.07 -6.41
N LEU A 26 12.76 -12.68 -5.53
CA LEU A 26 12.73 -14.13 -5.32
C LEU A 26 12.16 -14.91 -6.51
N THR A 27 11.11 -14.40 -7.17
CA THR A 27 10.46 -15.09 -8.30
C THR A 27 11.39 -15.19 -9.52
N TYR A 28 12.12 -14.11 -9.81
CA TYR A 28 13.02 -14.01 -10.96
C TYR A 28 14.50 -14.26 -10.62
N LYS A 29 14.83 -14.45 -9.34
CA LYS A 29 16.18 -14.72 -8.81
C LYS A 29 17.17 -13.57 -9.08
N ILE A 30 16.70 -12.35 -8.89
CA ILE A 30 17.46 -11.11 -9.11
C ILE A 30 18.20 -10.74 -7.82
N SER A 31 19.36 -10.09 -7.95
CA SER A 31 20.09 -9.55 -6.79
C SER A 31 19.34 -8.38 -6.14
N ASP A 32 19.41 -8.28 -4.82
CA ASP A 32 18.86 -7.17 -4.05
C ASP A 32 19.70 -5.89 -4.07
N SER A 33 20.76 -5.85 -4.89
CA SER A 33 21.55 -4.65 -5.22
C SER A 33 21.50 -4.30 -6.72
N GLY A 34 20.51 -4.83 -7.45
CA GLY A 34 20.27 -4.52 -8.87
C GLY A 34 19.46 -3.24 -9.09
N SER A 35 19.35 -2.82 -10.35
CA SER A 35 18.61 -1.60 -10.74
C SER A 35 17.11 -1.71 -10.42
N LEU A 36 16.52 -2.91 -10.46
CA LEU A 36 15.14 -3.13 -10.00
C LEU A 36 14.99 -2.95 -8.48
N ALA A 37 15.99 -3.36 -7.70
CA ALA A 37 15.99 -3.16 -6.26
C ALA A 37 16.02 -1.66 -5.90
N GLU A 38 16.82 -0.87 -6.63
CA GLU A 38 16.85 0.59 -6.50
C GLU A 38 15.54 1.25 -6.95
N ARG A 39 14.92 0.80 -8.05
CA ARG A 39 13.65 1.35 -8.55
C ARG A 39 12.50 1.20 -7.56
N SER A 40 12.44 0.12 -6.76
CA SER A 40 11.40 -0.10 -5.74
C SER A 40 9.96 0.13 -6.26
N CYS A 41 9.27 1.22 -5.88
CA CYS A 41 7.94 1.56 -6.38
C CYS A 41 7.90 1.80 -7.91
N GLY A 42 9.00 2.31 -8.47
CA GLY A 42 9.17 2.63 -9.89
C GLY A 42 9.17 1.44 -10.84
N ILE A 43 9.09 0.20 -10.33
CA ILE A 43 8.84 -1.00 -11.16
C ILE A 43 7.41 -0.97 -11.72
N CYS A 44 6.43 -0.50 -10.94
CA CYS A 44 5.00 -0.53 -11.29
C CYS A 44 4.35 0.87 -11.36
N HIS A 45 4.96 1.88 -10.73
CA HIS A 45 4.43 3.24 -10.65
C HIS A 45 5.28 4.26 -11.40
N VAL A 46 4.63 5.30 -11.95
CA VAL A 46 5.28 6.48 -12.52
C VAL A 46 5.40 7.64 -11.53
N SER A 47 4.67 7.59 -10.40
CA SER A 47 4.71 8.60 -9.35
C SER A 47 4.32 8.02 -7.99
N ASP A 48 5.10 8.36 -6.96
CA ASP A 48 4.85 7.98 -5.55
C ASP A 48 3.71 8.79 -4.90
N SER A 49 3.20 9.84 -5.57
CA SER A 49 2.28 10.81 -4.96
C SER A 49 0.81 10.46 -5.18
N ASP A 50 0.47 9.99 -6.37
CA ASP A 50 -0.87 9.56 -6.79
C ASP A 50 -0.98 8.03 -6.91
N TYR A 51 0.16 7.33 -7.00
CA TYR A 51 0.28 5.92 -7.35
C TYR A 51 -0.18 5.61 -8.78
N GLY A 52 0.03 6.54 -9.72
CA GLY A 52 -0.18 6.31 -11.15
C GLY A 52 0.67 5.11 -11.61
N MET A 53 0.08 4.18 -12.37
CA MET A 53 0.75 2.96 -12.81
C MET A 53 1.41 3.15 -14.18
N ASN A 54 2.61 2.59 -14.36
CA ASN A 54 3.21 2.40 -15.68
C ASN A 54 2.47 1.25 -16.43
N SER A 55 2.90 0.92 -17.65
CA SER A 55 2.27 -0.15 -18.43
C SER A 55 2.32 -1.52 -17.74
N TYR A 56 3.48 -1.89 -17.19
CA TYR A 56 3.66 -3.14 -16.44
C TYR A 56 2.76 -3.21 -15.19
N GLY A 57 2.68 -2.13 -14.42
CA GLY A 57 1.79 -2.01 -13.27
C GLY A 57 0.31 -2.17 -13.63
N LYS A 58 -0.11 -1.67 -14.80
CA LYS A 58 -1.47 -1.88 -15.33
C LYS A 58 -1.73 -3.35 -15.68
N GLN A 59 -0.77 -4.04 -16.30
CA GLN A 59 -0.89 -5.48 -16.59
C GLN A 59 -1.00 -6.30 -15.30
N LEU A 60 -0.17 -5.98 -14.28
CA LEU A 60 -0.28 -6.61 -12.96
C LEU A 60 -1.64 -6.33 -12.31
N ALA A 61 -2.13 -5.08 -12.33
CA ALA A 61 -3.43 -4.75 -11.74
C ALA A 61 -4.60 -5.54 -12.36
N VAL A 62 -4.59 -5.73 -13.68
CA VAL A 62 -5.57 -6.59 -14.37
C VAL A 62 -5.39 -8.05 -13.95
N ALA A 63 -4.17 -8.57 -13.94
CA ALA A 63 -3.89 -9.96 -13.56
C ALA A 63 -4.23 -10.27 -12.09
N MET A 64 -4.06 -9.30 -11.17
CA MET A 64 -4.46 -9.38 -9.77
C MET A 64 -5.99 -9.38 -9.62
N ALA A 65 -6.68 -8.47 -10.31
CA ALA A 65 -8.15 -8.40 -10.30
C ALA A 65 -8.81 -9.66 -10.87
N GLU A 66 -8.24 -10.25 -11.93
CA GLU A 66 -8.69 -11.53 -12.49
C GLU A 66 -8.38 -12.75 -11.60
N ALA A 67 -7.48 -12.60 -10.62
CA ALA A 67 -7.14 -13.65 -9.65
C ALA A 67 -7.89 -13.51 -8.31
N ASP A 68 -8.63 -12.41 -8.10
CA ASP A 68 -9.20 -11.99 -6.80
C ASP A 68 -8.15 -11.88 -5.69
N GLU A 69 -6.94 -11.46 -6.06
CA GLU A 69 -5.77 -11.39 -5.17
C GLU A 69 -5.43 -9.94 -4.80
N THR A 70 -5.32 -9.67 -3.50
CA THR A 70 -4.98 -8.34 -2.96
C THR A 70 -3.48 -8.09 -2.84
N SER A 71 -2.65 -9.14 -2.95
CA SER A 71 -1.20 -9.06 -2.89
C SER A 71 -0.56 -9.56 -4.19
N LEU A 72 0.63 -9.06 -4.52
CA LEU A 72 1.39 -9.60 -5.65
C LEU A 72 1.80 -11.06 -5.32
N THR A 73 1.69 -11.96 -6.30
CA THR A 73 2.12 -13.36 -6.15
C THR A 73 2.92 -13.84 -7.36
N ALA A 74 3.74 -14.88 -7.17
CA ALA A 74 4.49 -15.51 -8.26
C ALA A 74 3.58 -16.09 -9.37
N ALA A 75 2.34 -16.46 -9.06
CA ALA A 75 1.37 -16.94 -10.05
C ALA A 75 0.86 -15.79 -10.94
N ILE A 76 0.59 -14.63 -10.36
CA ILE A 76 0.15 -13.42 -11.06
C ILE A 76 1.25 -12.91 -11.99
N MET A 77 2.50 -12.83 -11.50
CA MET A 77 3.64 -12.44 -12.33
C MET A 77 3.83 -13.39 -13.52
N LYS A 78 3.76 -14.72 -13.29
CA LYS A 78 3.84 -15.75 -14.34
C LYS A 78 2.76 -15.65 -15.42
N LYS A 79 1.58 -15.11 -15.08
CA LYS A 79 0.46 -14.94 -16.03
C LYS A 79 0.75 -13.88 -17.09
N ILE A 80 1.55 -12.86 -16.75
CA ILE A 80 1.92 -11.77 -17.67
C ILE A 80 3.36 -11.87 -18.18
N GLU A 81 4.13 -12.90 -17.81
CA GLU A 81 5.54 -13.06 -18.18
C GLU A 81 5.81 -12.98 -19.70
N ALA A 82 4.87 -13.47 -20.53
CA ALA A 82 4.99 -13.48 -21.98
C ALA A 82 4.41 -12.23 -22.68
N MET A 83 3.91 -11.26 -21.92
CA MET A 83 3.49 -9.96 -22.46
C MET A 83 4.69 -9.03 -22.60
N ASP A 84 4.61 -8.14 -23.57
CA ASP A 84 5.44 -6.94 -23.70
C ASP A 84 4.59 -5.78 -23.17
N ALA A 85 5.10 -5.01 -22.22
CA ALA A 85 4.32 -3.99 -21.52
C ALA A 85 4.48 -2.58 -22.11
N ASP A 86 5.69 -2.17 -22.49
CA ASP A 86 5.92 -0.85 -23.08
C ASP A 86 6.03 -0.85 -24.62
N GLY A 87 6.02 -2.03 -25.25
CA GLY A 87 6.00 -2.22 -26.70
C GLY A 87 7.39 -2.20 -27.35
N ASP A 88 8.47 -2.37 -26.58
CA ASP A 88 9.83 -2.32 -27.11
C ASP A 88 10.31 -3.62 -27.81
N GLY A 89 9.52 -4.69 -27.71
CA GLY A 89 9.76 -6.00 -28.32
C GLY A 89 10.52 -7.00 -27.44
N PHE A 90 10.73 -6.71 -26.15
CA PHE A 90 11.10 -7.69 -25.13
C PHE A 90 9.87 -8.05 -24.28
N THR A 91 9.87 -9.26 -23.74
CA THR A 91 8.83 -9.66 -22.79
C THR A 91 9.19 -9.25 -21.36
N ASN A 92 8.17 -8.97 -20.54
CA ASN A 92 8.29 -8.66 -19.11
C ASN A 92 9.30 -9.59 -18.39
N ALA A 93 9.29 -10.87 -18.75
CA ALA A 93 10.12 -11.89 -18.13
C ALA A 93 11.56 -11.98 -18.67
N GLU A 94 11.84 -11.44 -19.85
CA GLU A 94 13.21 -11.24 -20.35
C GLU A 94 13.84 -10.02 -19.68
N GLU A 95 13.07 -8.95 -19.52
CA GLU A 95 13.50 -7.72 -18.84
C GLU A 95 13.76 -7.93 -17.35
N LEU A 96 12.80 -8.48 -16.59
CA LEU A 96 12.97 -8.72 -15.16
C LEU A 96 14.18 -9.63 -14.87
N ARG A 97 14.45 -10.62 -15.73
CA ARG A 97 15.63 -11.49 -15.61
C ARG A 97 16.94 -10.83 -16.03
N ALA A 98 16.88 -9.75 -16.83
CA ALA A 98 18.01 -8.91 -17.20
C ALA A 98 18.27 -7.77 -16.21
N ASP A 99 17.53 -7.69 -15.09
CA ASP A 99 17.52 -6.56 -14.16
C ASP A 99 17.15 -5.25 -14.88
N LYS A 100 16.00 -5.31 -15.58
CA LYS A 100 15.40 -4.27 -16.42
C LYS A 100 13.92 -4.09 -16.10
N ALA A 101 13.38 -2.91 -16.36
CA ALA A 101 12.08 -2.47 -15.85
C ALA A 101 10.99 -2.46 -16.95
N PRO A 102 10.02 -3.41 -16.94
CA PRO A 102 9.10 -3.61 -18.09
C PRO A 102 8.10 -2.48 -18.38
N GLY A 103 8.14 -1.39 -17.63
CA GLY A 103 7.31 -0.22 -17.84
C GLY A 103 8.08 0.97 -18.42
N ASP A 104 9.28 0.77 -18.94
CA ASP A 104 10.24 1.82 -19.29
C ASP A 104 11.12 1.41 -20.49
N SER A 105 10.64 1.73 -21.70
CA SER A 105 11.22 1.32 -23.00
C SER A 105 12.64 1.84 -23.30
N LYS A 106 13.22 2.59 -22.36
CA LYS A 106 14.61 3.07 -22.33
C LYS A 106 15.54 2.15 -21.55
N ASP A 107 15.03 1.34 -20.63
CA ASP A 107 15.79 0.50 -19.71
C ASP A 107 15.60 -0.99 -20.00
N LYS A 108 16.15 -1.42 -21.13
CA LYS A 108 15.88 -2.73 -21.76
C LYS A 108 17.10 -3.63 -21.96
N PRO A 109 16.91 -4.95 -22.19
CA PRO A 109 17.98 -5.89 -22.47
C PRO A 109 18.80 -5.53 -23.72
N ALA A 110 20.07 -5.95 -23.74
CA ALA A 110 20.92 -5.86 -24.93
C ALA A 110 20.62 -7.01 -25.90
N GLY A 111 20.08 -6.71 -27.08
CA GLY A 111 19.82 -7.68 -28.13
C GLY A 111 18.98 -7.12 -29.28
N THR A 112 18.70 -7.94 -30.28
CA THR A 112 17.62 -7.68 -31.24
C THR A 112 16.29 -8.13 -30.63
N PRO A 113 15.26 -7.27 -30.55
CA PRO A 113 13.95 -7.67 -30.08
C PRO A 113 13.42 -8.88 -30.86
N LYS A 114 12.73 -9.79 -30.18
CA LYS A 114 12.13 -10.93 -30.85
C LYS A 114 10.85 -10.44 -31.55
N PRO A 115 10.55 -10.86 -32.80
CA PRO A 115 9.29 -10.52 -33.42
C PRO A 115 8.13 -10.89 -32.48
N PRO A 116 7.14 -10.00 -32.26
CA PRO A 116 5.99 -10.31 -31.41
C PRO A 116 5.38 -11.66 -31.81
N PRO A 117 4.91 -12.47 -30.85
CA PRO A 117 4.12 -13.64 -31.20
C PRO A 117 2.97 -13.18 -32.10
N ALA A 118 2.91 -13.71 -33.32
CA ALA A 118 1.96 -13.25 -34.32
C ALA A 118 0.54 -13.33 -33.74
N ALA A 119 -0.25 -12.28 -33.94
CA ALA A 119 -1.64 -12.24 -33.52
C ALA A 119 -2.45 -13.26 -34.35
N GLY A 120 -2.48 -14.50 -33.86
CA GLY A 120 -3.04 -15.67 -34.53
C GLY A 120 -3.23 -16.82 -33.55
N ASP A 121 -4.35 -17.52 -33.68
CA ASP A 121 -4.71 -18.74 -32.96
C ASP A 121 -5.05 -18.65 -31.46
N ALA A 122 -5.41 -17.44 -30.98
CA ALA A 122 -6.44 -17.34 -29.95
C ALA A 122 -7.82 -17.69 -30.55
N LYS A 123 -8.08 -18.99 -30.74
CA LYS A 123 -9.36 -19.50 -31.26
C LYS A 123 -10.52 -18.99 -30.39
N PRO A 124 -11.53 -18.30 -30.95
CA PRO A 124 -12.67 -17.84 -30.17
C PRO A 124 -13.38 -19.03 -29.48
N PRO A 125 -13.76 -18.93 -28.19
CA PRO A 125 -14.62 -19.92 -27.57
C PRO A 125 -15.93 -19.95 -28.34
N ALA A 126 -16.30 -21.13 -28.85
CA ALA A 126 -17.43 -21.27 -29.74
C ALA A 126 -18.75 -20.92 -29.04
N SER A 127 -19.56 -20.08 -29.68
CA SER A 127 -20.95 -19.83 -29.28
C SER A 127 -21.76 -21.12 -29.42
N GLY A 128 -21.96 -21.82 -28.29
CA GLY A 128 -22.70 -23.07 -28.19
C GLY A 128 -24.10 -22.84 -27.65
N SER A 129 -25.06 -22.50 -28.51
CA SER A 129 -26.49 -22.56 -28.16
C SER A 129 -26.93 -24.04 -28.14
N GLY A 130 -27.39 -24.52 -26.98
CA GLY A 130 -27.67 -25.95 -26.75
C GLY A 130 -28.54 -26.23 -25.53
N SER A 131 -29.85 -26.08 -25.71
CA SER A 131 -30.92 -26.26 -24.72
C SER A 131 -30.84 -27.51 -23.82
N GLY A 132 -31.17 -27.35 -22.53
CA GLY A 132 -32.17 -28.21 -21.87
C GLY A 132 -31.73 -29.08 -20.68
N ALA A 133 -31.97 -28.60 -19.45
CA ALA A 133 -32.29 -29.46 -18.30
C ALA A 133 -33.08 -28.72 -17.18
N LYS A 134 -34.29 -29.22 -16.94
CA LYS A 134 -35.30 -28.85 -15.93
C LYS A 134 -34.77 -28.76 -14.47
N PRO A 135 -35.18 -27.76 -13.66
CA PRO A 135 -34.87 -27.70 -12.23
C PRO A 135 -35.89 -28.49 -11.36
N PRO A 136 -35.51 -28.97 -10.16
CA PRO A 136 -36.44 -29.41 -9.13
C PRO A 136 -36.85 -28.26 -8.19
N ALA A 137 -38.16 -28.10 -7.97
CA ALA A 137 -38.70 -27.47 -6.76
C ALA A 137 -38.55 -28.47 -5.56
N THR A 138 -38.68 -28.14 -4.28
CA THR A 138 -39.55 -27.21 -3.50
C THR A 138 -38.84 -26.84 -2.17
N GLY A 139 -39.30 -25.89 -1.34
CA GLY A 139 -40.46 -25.01 -1.41
C GLY A 139 -40.56 -24.01 -0.24
N THR A 140 -41.58 -23.13 -0.32
CA THR A 140 -42.45 -22.61 0.78
C THR A 140 -41.81 -22.33 2.16
N THR A 141 -41.89 -21.10 2.69
CA THR A 141 -43.15 -20.44 3.14
C THR A 141 -43.22 -18.92 2.90
N LYS A 142 -44.43 -18.34 3.09
CA LYS A 142 -44.84 -16.93 2.82
C LYS A 142 -46.06 -16.59 3.74
N PRO A 143 -46.62 -15.36 3.73
CA PRO A 143 -46.18 -14.05 4.22
C PRO A 143 -46.88 -13.72 5.58
N PRO A 144 -47.43 -12.52 5.98
CA PRO A 144 -48.06 -11.36 5.26
C PRO A 144 -47.47 -9.96 5.67
N THR A 145 -47.85 -8.74 5.22
CA THR A 145 -48.89 -8.23 4.27
C THR A 145 -48.61 -6.76 3.86
N GLY A 146 -49.08 -6.35 2.68
CA GLY A 146 -49.60 -4.97 2.40
C GLY A 146 -48.68 -3.98 1.67
N LYS A 147 -49.15 -3.09 0.78
CA LYS A 147 -50.50 -2.87 0.18
C LYS A 147 -50.39 -2.11 -1.17
N THR A 148 -51.31 -2.40 -2.11
CA THR A 148 -51.90 -1.53 -3.17
C THR A 148 -51.04 -0.82 -4.25
N GLU A 149 -50.98 -1.43 -5.43
CA GLU A 149 -51.51 -1.01 -6.77
C GLU A 149 -52.33 0.30 -6.95
N PRO A 150 -52.68 0.74 -8.20
CA PRO A 150 -52.34 0.22 -9.56
C PRO A 150 -51.82 1.27 -10.58
N ALA A 151 -51.71 0.87 -11.86
CA ALA A 151 -51.24 1.67 -13.00
C ALA A 151 -52.31 1.89 -14.11
N THR A 152 -52.03 2.85 -15.01
CA THR A 152 -52.37 2.93 -16.46
C THR A 152 -53.82 2.81 -17.00
N THR A 153 -54.12 3.67 -17.99
CA THR A 153 -55.01 3.43 -19.15
C THR A 153 -54.25 3.83 -20.44
N GLU A 154 -54.11 2.94 -21.44
CA GLU A 154 -54.86 2.87 -22.72
C GLU A 154 -54.69 4.09 -23.66
N GLY A 155 -54.53 3.98 -24.99
CA GLY A 155 -54.38 2.82 -25.90
C GLY A 155 -54.63 3.19 -27.39
N GLY A 156 -54.00 2.49 -28.35
CA GLY A 156 -54.28 2.55 -29.82
C GLY A 156 -53.90 3.86 -30.57
N GLY A 157 -53.69 3.90 -31.89
CA GLY A 157 -53.61 2.84 -32.91
C GLY A 157 -53.47 3.40 -34.34
N GLU A 158 -52.56 2.83 -35.15
CA GLU A 158 -52.48 2.69 -36.63
C GLU A 158 -52.81 3.86 -37.60
N GLY A 159 -51.95 4.08 -38.62
CA GLY A 159 -52.23 4.98 -39.76
C GLY A 159 -51.06 5.27 -40.72
N GLN A 160 -50.82 4.41 -41.72
CA GLN A 160 -49.98 4.64 -42.93
C GLN A 160 -50.72 5.51 -44.00
N PRO A 161 -50.14 5.87 -45.19
CA PRO A 161 -48.79 5.64 -45.77
C PRO A 161 -48.09 6.88 -46.43
N GLN A 162 -46.89 6.68 -47.01
CA GLN A 162 -46.19 7.60 -47.95
C GLN A 162 -46.76 7.53 -49.39
N PRO A 163 -46.40 8.47 -50.30
CA PRO A 163 -45.21 8.34 -51.20
C PRO A 163 -44.46 9.69 -51.37
N GLY A 164 -43.27 9.89 -51.94
CA GLY A 164 -42.29 9.14 -52.75
C GLY A 164 -41.10 10.11 -52.96
N ALA A 165 -39.85 9.65 -52.96
CA ALA A 165 -39.02 9.37 -54.15
C ALA A 165 -38.44 10.61 -54.88
N GLU A 166 -37.10 10.78 -54.82
CA GLU A 166 -36.18 11.02 -55.96
C GLU A 166 -34.71 10.77 -55.51
N GLU A 167 -33.74 10.75 -56.43
CA GLU A 167 -32.47 10.00 -56.38
C GLU A 167 -31.19 10.86 -56.59
N ALA A 168 -30.05 10.28 -57.02
CA ALA A 168 -28.65 10.74 -56.84
C ALA A 168 -27.92 11.24 -58.13
N ALA A 169 -26.79 12.00 -58.11
CA ALA A 169 -26.13 12.73 -57.01
C ALA A 169 -25.14 13.89 -57.40
N PRO A 170 -24.02 13.71 -58.17
CA PRO A 170 -22.75 14.35 -57.77
C PRO A 170 -22.12 15.26 -58.86
N PRO A 171 -20.84 15.68 -58.76
CA PRO A 171 -20.05 16.21 -57.62
C PRO A 171 -19.47 17.61 -57.89
N THR A 172 -18.95 18.29 -56.85
CA THR A 172 -17.87 19.30 -57.01
C THR A 172 -16.83 19.11 -55.92
N SER A 173 -15.56 19.34 -56.28
CA SER A 173 -14.38 18.96 -55.48
C SER A 173 -13.58 20.17 -55.04
N GLU A 174 -13.42 20.36 -53.73
CA GLU A 174 -12.34 21.16 -53.14
C GLU A 174 -11.77 20.41 -51.92
N PRO A 175 -10.46 20.55 -51.62
CA PRO A 175 -9.79 19.69 -50.64
C PRO A 175 -9.92 20.25 -49.22
N THR A 176 -10.52 19.48 -48.32
CA THR A 176 -10.55 19.82 -46.89
C THR A 176 -9.16 19.62 -46.28
N GLU A 177 -8.52 20.73 -45.92
CA GLU A 177 -7.31 20.80 -45.12
C GLU A 177 -7.52 20.07 -43.78
N GLN A 178 -6.75 19.01 -43.54
CA GLN A 178 -6.80 18.29 -42.26
C GLN A 178 -6.03 19.11 -41.23
N ALA A 179 -6.75 19.85 -40.39
CA ALA A 179 -6.19 20.40 -39.17
C ALA A 179 -5.83 19.24 -38.24
N GLU A 180 -4.55 19.11 -37.89
CA GLU A 180 -4.09 18.20 -36.86
C GLU A 180 -4.67 18.66 -35.50
N GLU A 181 -5.54 17.85 -34.89
CA GLU A 181 -6.00 18.09 -33.52
C GLU A 181 -4.84 17.80 -32.57
N GLU A 182 -4.18 18.85 -32.08
CA GLU A 182 -3.21 18.72 -30.98
C GLU A 182 -3.91 18.14 -29.74
N PRO A 183 -3.28 17.22 -28.98
CA PRO A 183 -3.90 16.63 -27.81
C PRO A 183 -4.18 17.70 -26.76
N VAL A 184 -5.45 17.88 -26.39
CA VAL A 184 -5.82 18.76 -25.27
C VAL A 184 -5.30 18.14 -23.98
N GLU A 185 -4.19 18.68 -23.49
CA GLU A 185 -3.58 18.32 -22.21
C GLU A 185 -4.55 18.74 -21.08
N GLU A 186 -5.25 17.76 -20.49
CA GLU A 186 -6.13 18.01 -19.34
C GLU A 186 -5.31 18.62 -18.19
N PRO A 187 -5.79 19.71 -17.55
CA PRO A 187 -5.01 20.38 -16.52
C PRO A 187 -4.79 19.45 -15.31
N GLU A 188 -3.51 19.18 -14.98
CA GLU A 188 -3.15 18.23 -13.93
C GLU A 188 -3.95 18.49 -12.63
N PRO A 189 -4.56 17.45 -12.03
CA PRO A 189 -5.27 17.62 -10.76
C PRO A 189 -4.29 18.12 -9.69
N PRO A 190 -4.66 19.13 -8.88
CA PRO A 190 -3.72 19.82 -8.02
C PRO A 190 -3.02 18.86 -7.06
N LYS A 191 -1.68 18.88 -7.06
CA LYS A 191 -0.83 18.05 -6.20
C LYS A 191 -1.34 18.07 -4.77
N ARG A 192 -1.83 16.92 -4.30
CA ARG A 192 -2.40 16.79 -2.96
C ARG A 192 -1.28 16.97 -1.95
N LEU A 193 -1.29 18.10 -1.24
CA LEU A 193 -0.29 18.44 -0.21
C LEU A 193 -0.27 17.45 0.98
N ILE A 194 -1.23 16.52 1.04
CA ILE A 194 -1.33 15.47 2.04
C ILE A 194 -1.40 14.12 1.28
N PRO A 195 -0.40 13.22 1.44
CA PRO A 195 -0.42 11.91 0.83
C PRO A 195 -1.51 11.02 1.44
N LYS A 196 -1.95 10.00 0.71
CA LYS A 196 -3.11 9.13 1.07
C LYS A 196 -3.00 8.52 2.47
N ASN A 197 -1.78 8.23 2.94
CA ASN A 197 -1.47 7.67 4.27
C ASN A 197 -1.37 8.71 5.41
N GLY A 198 -1.69 9.99 5.15
CA GLY A 198 -1.85 11.03 6.16
C GLY A 198 -0.57 11.41 6.93
N PHE A 199 0.62 11.16 6.36
CA PHE A 199 1.95 11.33 7.00
C PHE A 199 2.20 10.53 8.30
N HIS A 200 1.21 9.81 8.84
CA HIS A 200 1.33 9.11 10.13
C HIS A 200 2.54 8.15 10.21
N PRO A 201 2.88 7.34 9.18
CA PRO A 201 4.08 6.52 9.20
C PRO A 201 5.39 7.30 9.39
N ALA A 202 5.49 8.54 8.91
CA ALA A 202 6.66 9.39 9.17
C ALA A 202 6.68 9.91 10.61
N VAL A 203 5.52 10.29 11.14
CA VAL A 203 5.39 10.86 12.50
C VAL A 203 5.75 9.84 13.59
N VAL A 204 5.46 8.55 13.41
CA VAL A 204 5.75 7.51 14.42
C VAL A 204 7.25 7.22 14.61
N HIS A 205 8.12 7.58 13.66
CA HIS A 205 9.56 7.36 13.81
C HIS A 205 10.17 8.19 14.95
N PHE A 206 9.65 9.40 15.20
CA PHE A 206 10.14 10.30 16.24
C PHE A 206 10.05 9.69 17.66
N PRO A 207 8.88 9.27 18.18
CA PRO A 207 8.80 8.69 19.52
C PRO A 207 9.62 7.39 19.67
N ILE A 208 9.71 6.57 18.61
CA ILE A 208 10.50 5.34 18.62
C ILE A 208 11.99 5.66 18.77
N ALA A 209 12.53 6.51 17.89
CA ALA A 209 13.94 6.87 17.90
C ALA A 209 14.35 7.61 19.18
N LEU A 210 13.54 8.58 19.62
CA LEU A 210 13.79 9.35 20.84
C LEU A 210 13.72 8.48 22.10
N PHE A 211 12.79 7.51 22.18
CA PHE A 211 12.71 6.61 23.32
C PHE A 211 13.93 5.69 23.40
N ILE A 212 14.32 5.05 22.29
CA ILE A 212 15.50 4.18 22.23
C ILE A 212 16.78 4.97 22.53
N ALA A 213 16.96 6.14 21.90
CA ALA A 213 18.11 7.00 22.15
C ALA A 213 18.16 7.46 23.62
N GLY A 214 17.02 7.81 24.21
CA GLY A 214 16.92 8.18 25.62
C GLY A 214 17.40 7.08 26.57
N LEU A 215 16.95 5.84 26.34
CA LEU A 215 17.36 4.68 27.13
C LEU A 215 18.85 4.34 26.95
N LEU A 216 19.40 4.45 25.74
CA LEU A 216 20.82 4.24 25.48
C LEU A 216 21.68 5.31 26.16
N LEU A 217 21.25 6.57 26.13
CA LEU A 217 21.92 7.68 26.82
C LEU A 217 21.86 7.53 28.35
N ASP A 218 20.73 7.08 28.90
CA ASP A 218 20.62 6.75 30.32
C ASP A 218 21.56 5.60 30.72
N LEU A 219 21.59 4.51 29.94
CA LEU A 219 22.48 3.38 30.20
C LEU A 219 23.95 3.81 30.14
N TRP A 220 24.34 4.53 29.09
CA TRP A 220 25.69 5.06 28.90
C TRP A 220 26.07 6.07 30.00
N GLY A 221 25.12 6.90 30.45
CA GLY A 221 25.28 7.84 31.57
C GLY A 221 25.48 7.14 32.91
N LEU A 222 24.75 6.06 33.19
CA LEU A 222 24.93 5.25 34.39
C LEU A 222 26.26 4.48 34.40
N LEU A 223 26.67 3.93 33.25
CA LEU A 223 27.95 3.22 33.11
C LEU A 223 29.16 4.15 33.24
N THR A 224 29.10 5.34 32.62
CA THR A 224 30.20 6.32 32.63
C THR A 224 30.15 7.31 33.78
N LYS A 225 29.06 7.31 34.57
CA LYS A 225 28.75 8.28 35.64
C LYS A 225 28.76 9.75 35.18
N LYS A 226 28.41 10.01 33.91
CA LYS A 226 28.33 11.37 33.35
C LYS A 226 26.91 11.91 33.45
N HIS A 227 26.72 12.92 34.29
CA HIS A 227 25.43 13.57 34.53
C HIS A 227 24.79 14.13 33.25
N GLU A 228 25.58 14.71 32.34
CA GLU A 228 25.09 15.27 31.06
C GLU A 228 24.34 14.24 30.20
N LEU A 229 24.77 12.97 30.22
CA LEU A 229 24.12 11.89 29.47
C LEU A 229 22.76 11.50 30.09
N LEU A 230 22.63 11.57 31.41
CA LEU A 230 21.36 11.34 32.10
C LEU A 230 20.37 12.47 31.82
N TRP A 231 20.85 13.72 31.71
CA TRP A 231 20.04 14.85 31.25
C TRP A 231 19.61 14.67 29.80
N ALA A 232 20.55 14.32 28.90
CA ALA A 232 20.23 14.04 27.50
C ALA A 232 19.22 12.89 27.34
N GLY A 233 19.36 11.82 28.14
CA GLY A 233 18.40 10.71 28.20
C GLY A 233 17.00 11.15 28.66
N TRP A 234 16.93 12.02 29.68
CA TRP A 234 15.67 12.59 30.15
C TRP A 234 14.98 13.48 29.11
N TYR A 235 15.70 14.39 28.46
CA TYR A 235 15.13 15.23 27.40
C TYR A 235 14.61 14.39 26.23
N ASN A 236 15.35 13.35 25.82
CA ASN A 236 14.90 12.41 24.80
C ASN A 236 13.61 11.67 25.23
N LEU A 237 13.53 11.18 26.47
CA LEU A 237 12.33 10.53 27.00
C LEU A 237 11.11 11.47 27.04
N VAL A 238 11.28 12.74 27.41
CA VAL A 238 10.20 13.75 27.38
C VAL A 238 9.75 14.04 25.95
N LEU A 239 10.68 14.23 25.01
CA LEU A 239 10.35 14.45 23.59
C LEU A 239 9.69 13.20 22.97
N ALA A 240 10.09 11.99 23.38
CA ALA A 240 9.43 10.75 23.00
C ALA A 240 7.98 10.71 23.50
N ALA A 241 7.74 10.99 24.78
CA ALA A 241 6.40 10.99 25.37
C ALA A 241 5.47 12.04 24.72
N LEU A 242 6.00 13.23 24.38
CA LEU A 242 5.26 14.28 23.66
C LEU A 242 4.95 13.87 22.21
N SER A 243 5.95 13.40 21.46
CA SER A 243 5.76 12.98 20.07
C SER A 243 4.92 11.70 19.94
N ALA A 244 4.86 10.84 20.96
CA ALA A 244 3.96 9.69 21.01
C ALA A 244 2.48 10.11 21.04
N VAL A 245 2.15 11.20 21.76
CA VAL A 245 0.78 11.77 21.72
C VAL A 245 0.44 12.26 20.32
N ILE A 246 1.37 12.94 19.64
CA ILE A 246 1.18 13.38 18.25
C ILE A 246 1.03 12.17 17.31
N GLY A 247 1.80 11.10 17.52
CA GLY A 247 1.65 9.82 16.81
C GLY A 247 0.24 9.22 16.97
N VAL A 248 -0.25 9.09 18.20
CA VAL A 248 -1.61 8.57 18.49
C VAL A 248 -2.70 9.44 17.84
N VAL A 249 -2.60 10.77 17.95
CA VAL A 249 -3.58 11.70 17.36
C VAL A 249 -3.56 11.63 15.83
N THR A 250 -2.38 11.64 15.20
CA THR A 250 -2.26 11.55 13.74
C THR A 250 -2.76 10.21 13.20
N GLY A 251 -2.50 9.10 13.90
CA GLY A 251 -3.01 7.77 13.52
C GLY A 251 -4.53 7.67 13.60
N TYR A 252 -5.12 8.24 14.65
CA TYR A 252 -6.58 8.31 14.81
C TYR A 252 -7.23 9.18 13.72
N LEU A 253 -6.64 10.33 13.38
CA LEU A 253 -7.11 11.18 12.28
C LEU A 253 -6.96 10.50 10.92
N ALA A 254 -5.86 9.78 10.67
CA ALA A 254 -5.64 9.02 9.44
C ALA A 254 -6.70 7.92 9.25
N MET A 255 -7.05 7.21 10.32
CA MET A 255 -8.13 6.21 10.34
C MET A 255 -9.50 6.82 9.97
N ILE A 256 -9.85 7.98 10.55
CA ILE A 256 -11.10 8.70 10.21
C ILE A 256 -11.09 9.14 8.74
N TYR A 257 -9.97 9.72 8.27
CA TYR A 257 -9.82 10.21 6.90
C TYR A 257 -10.00 9.08 5.87
N MET A 258 -9.34 7.94 6.12
CA MET A 258 -9.42 6.73 5.28
C MET A 258 -10.68 5.87 5.55
N LYS A 259 -11.56 6.26 6.48
CA LYS A 259 -12.81 5.56 6.86
C LYS A 259 -12.62 4.10 7.28
N ILE A 260 -11.50 3.77 7.91
CA ILE A 260 -11.14 2.38 8.21
C ILE A 260 -11.83 1.95 9.51
N PRO A 261 -12.53 0.80 9.56
CA PRO A 261 -13.22 0.36 10.77
C PRO A 261 -12.24 0.03 11.90
N PHE A 262 -12.59 0.44 13.12
CA PHE A 262 -11.84 0.12 14.33
C PHE A 262 -12.07 -1.35 14.76
N LYS A 263 -11.44 -2.28 14.02
CA LYS A 263 -11.50 -3.73 14.25
C LYS A 263 -10.16 -4.40 13.91
N GLY A 264 -9.91 -5.58 14.49
CA GLY A 264 -8.74 -6.40 14.19
C GLY A 264 -7.42 -5.70 14.46
N VAL A 265 -6.45 -5.86 13.56
CA VAL A 265 -5.07 -5.34 13.64
C VAL A 265 -5.02 -3.85 14.00
N ILE A 266 -5.96 -3.04 13.50
CA ILE A 266 -5.99 -1.58 13.75
C ILE A 266 -6.33 -1.26 15.21
N THR A 267 -7.29 -1.98 15.80
CA THR A 267 -7.64 -1.85 17.21
C THR A 267 -6.47 -2.28 18.09
N GLU A 268 -5.80 -3.36 17.71
CA GLU A 268 -4.63 -3.86 18.44
C GLU A 268 -3.47 -2.86 18.36
N HIS A 269 -3.06 -2.44 17.16
CA HIS A 269 -2.03 -1.43 16.92
C HIS A 269 -2.29 -0.15 17.73
N PHE A 270 -3.52 0.38 17.68
CA PHE A 270 -3.90 1.57 18.44
C PHE A 270 -3.80 1.36 19.97
N LEU A 271 -4.23 0.21 20.48
CA LEU A 271 -4.15 -0.11 21.90
C LEU A 271 -2.69 -0.23 22.38
N PHE A 272 -1.82 -0.87 21.60
CA PHE A 272 -0.39 -0.92 21.90
C PHE A 272 0.27 0.46 21.83
N ALA A 273 -0.08 1.29 20.84
CA ALA A 273 0.44 2.66 20.73
C ALA A 273 0.03 3.55 21.93
N VAL A 274 -1.24 3.53 22.34
CA VAL A 274 -1.72 4.26 23.53
C VAL A 274 -1.07 3.73 24.81
N THR A 275 -0.94 2.42 24.96
CA THR A 275 -0.31 1.81 26.14
C THR A 275 1.18 2.14 26.21
N GLY A 276 1.89 2.10 25.08
CA GLY A 276 3.29 2.52 24.98
C GLY A 276 3.49 4.00 25.34
N ALA A 277 2.64 4.89 24.82
CA ALA A 277 2.64 6.30 25.19
C ALA A 277 2.39 6.51 26.70
N PHE A 278 1.45 5.77 27.30
CA PHE A 278 1.21 5.81 28.75
C PHE A 278 2.42 5.33 29.56
N VAL A 279 3.12 4.27 29.12
CA VAL A 279 4.38 3.82 29.74
C VAL A 279 5.47 4.88 29.67
N MET A 280 5.65 5.56 28.53
CA MET A 280 6.58 6.69 28.42
C MET A 280 6.25 7.80 29.43
N TRP A 281 4.97 8.17 29.57
CA TRP A 281 4.53 9.19 30.54
C TRP A 281 4.71 8.77 32.00
N MET A 282 4.53 7.48 32.34
CA MET A 282 4.89 6.96 33.66
C MET A 282 6.40 7.11 33.92
N MET A 283 7.25 6.80 32.93
CA MET A 283 8.70 6.92 33.06
C MET A 283 9.17 8.38 33.17
N VAL A 284 8.54 9.31 32.44
CA VAL A 284 8.74 10.76 32.62
C VAL A 284 8.38 11.18 34.04
N SER A 285 7.19 10.79 34.52
CA SER A 285 6.69 11.11 35.87
C SER A 285 7.61 10.57 36.98
N MET A 286 8.17 9.37 36.81
CA MET A 286 9.15 8.82 37.74
C MET A 286 10.43 9.65 37.85
N ARG A 287 10.87 10.31 36.76
CA ARG A 287 12.12 11.08 36.72
C ARG A 287 11.96 12.56 37.03
N VAL A 288 10.82 13.18 36.73
CA VAL A 288 10.62 14.66 36.75
C VAL A 288 10.93 15.34 38.10
N HIS A 289 10.94 14.59 39.20
CA HIS A 289 11.37 15.07 40.54
C HIS A 289 12.48 14.20 41.17
N ARG A 290 13.06 13.24 40.44
CA ARG A 290 13.99 12.22 40.96
C ARG A 290 15.07 11.82 39.95
N HIS A 291 15.58 12.79 39.18
CA HIS A 291 16.53 12.54 38.09
C HIS A 291 17.72 11.67 38.53
N GLU A 292 18.21 11.86 39.76
CA GLU A 292 19.34 11.10 40.33
C GLU A 292 18.96 10.33 41.61
N ASP A 293 18.02 10.84 42.42
CA ASP A 293 17.64 10.28 43.73
C ASP A 293 16.69 9.06 43.69
N MET A 294 16.54 8.40 42.54
CA MET A 294 15.83 7.12 42.48
C MET A 294 16.56 6.06 43.32
N HIS A 295 15.89 5.57 44.36
CA HIS A 295 16.38 4.43 45.14
C HIS A 295 16.32 3.13 44.33
N VAL A 296 17.01 2.08 44.81
CA VAL A 296 17.24 0.84 44.04
C VAL A 296 15.95 0.24 43.46
N PHE A 297 14.88 0.15 44.25
CA PHE A 297 13.59 -0.35 43.77
C PHE A 297 12.97 0.51 42.66
N GLN A 298 13.00 1.85 42.78
CA GLN A 298 12.55 2.74 41.70
C GLN A 298 13.37 2.58 40.42
N ARG A 299 14.69 2.37 40.52
CA ARG A 299 15.55 2.10 39.35
C ARG A 299 15.19 0.77 38.70
N LEU A 300 14.88 -0.27 39.48
CA LEU A 300 14.40 -1.56 38.95
C LEU A 300 13.05 -1.41 38.24
N VAL A 301 12.09 -0.69 38.83
CA VAL A 301 10.79 -0.40 38.19
C VAL A 301 10.96 0.41 36.91
N TYR A 302 11.86 1.41 36.89
CA TYR A 302 12.15 2.21 35.69
C TYR A 302 12.69 1.34 34.54
N TRP A 303 13.67 0.47 34.81
CA TRP A 303 14.21 -0.43 33.79
C TRP A 303 13.21 -1.53 33.37
N LEU A 304 12.33 -1.99 34.27
CA LEU A 304 11.22 -2.88 33.90
C LEU A 304 10.24 -2.19 32.94
N LEU A 305 9.85 -0.94 33.25
CA LEU A 305 9.02 -0.13 32.36
C LEU A 305 9.71 0.17 31.02
N ALA A 306 11.04 0.37 31.01
CA ALA A 306 11.80 0.53 29.78
C ALA A 306 11.71 -0.70 28.86
N VAL A 307 11.89 -1.91 29.42
CA VAL A 307 11.75 -3.18 28.67
C VAL A 307 10.31 -3.38 28.18
N ILE A 308 9.31 -3.12 29.03
CA ILE A 308 7.89 -3.18 28.64
C ILE A 308 7.61 -2.19 27.51
N GLY A 309 8.09 -0.94 27.61
CA GLY A 309 7.96 0.08 26.59
C GLY A 309 8.56 -0.35 25.25
N LEU A 310 9.78 -0.89 25.26
CA LEU A 310 10.42 -1.43 24.05
C LEU A 310 9.58 -2.53 23.41
N ILE A 311 9.08 -3.50 24.18
CA ILE A 311 8.23 -4.59 23.67
C ILE A 311 6.93 -4.03 23.05
N LEU A 312 6.23 -3.13 23.76
CA LEU A 312 4.98 -2.53 23.29
C LEU A 312 5.19 -1.73 21.99
N ILE A 313 6.28 -0.98 21.89
CA ILE A 313 6.62 -0.17 20.71
C ILE A 313 7.02 -1.05 19.54
N SER A 314 7.83 -2.09 19.77
CA SER A 314 8.19 -3.06 18.73
C SER A 314 6.97 -3.79 18.18
N TRP A 315 6.02 -4.19 19.05
CA TRP A 315 4.78 -4.84 18.61
C TRP A 315 3.86 -3.86 17.87
N ALA A 316 3.69 -2.62 18.36
CA ALA A 316 2.95 -1.58 17.65
C ALA A 316 3.56 -1.31 16.26
N GLY A 317 4.89 -1.24 16.16
CA GLY A 317 5.61 -1.09 14.90
C GLY A 317 5.38 -2.26 13.94
N HIS A 318 5.46 -3.50 14.43
CA HIS A 318 5.18 -4.70 13.64
C HIS A 318 3.73 -4.70 13.11
N LEU A 319 2.72 -4.49 13.96
CA LEU A 319 1.32 -4.40 13.54
C LEU A 319 1.07 -3.23 12.56
N GLY A 320 1.81 -2.13 12.70
CA GLY A 320 1.79 -1.02 11.75
C GLY A 320 2.37 -1.40 10.39
N GLY A 321 3.43 -2.21 10.37
CA GLY A 321 3.99 -2.81 9.16
C GLY A 321 3.01 -3.77 8.49
N VAL A 322 2.46 -4.73 9.23
CA VAL A 322 1.42 -5.66 8.76
C VAL A 322 0.24 -4.92 8.14
N PHE A 323 -0.23 -3.84 8.78
CA PHE A 323 -1.31 -3.01 8.25
C PHE A 323 -0.97 -2.28 6.94
N VAL A 324 0.29 -1.89 6.72
CA VAL A 324 0.73 -1.18 5.51
C VAL A 324 1.13 -2.12 4.37
N TYR A 325 1.69 -3.29 4.68
CA TYR A 325 2.29 -4.20 3.69
C TYR A 325 1.53 -5.52 3.47
N GLY A 326 0.61 -5.90 4.37
CA GLY A 326 -0.33 -7.01 4.15
C GLY A 326 0.23 -8.42 4.37
N GLU A 327 1.13 -8.59 5.33
CA GLU A 327 1.65 -9.90 5.81
C GLU A 327 0.59 -10.76 6.53
#